data_AF-A0A0M8TC29-F1
#
_entry.id   AF-A0A0M8TC29-F1
#
_cell.length_a   1.000
_cell.length_b   1.000
_cell.length_c   1.000
_cell.angle_alpha   90.00
_cell.angle_beta   90.00
_cell.angle_gamma   90.00
#
_symmetry.space_group_name_H-M   'P 1'
#
loop_
_entity.id
_entity.type
_entity.pdbx_description
1 polymer ?
#
loop_
_entity_poly.entity_id
_entity_poly.type
_entity_poly.pdbx_seq_one_letter_code
_entity_poly.pdbx_strand_id
1 'polypeptide(L)'
;MRHARRTAARIAAVGLAPLAVAAYAAVPAAAHGSMTDPVSRVAACYAEGPESPKSAACKAAVAASGAQAFYDWNAVNIANAAGQSKSLIPDGQLCSAGNAKYKGLDLPRADWPAGSMTSGAHTFRYKGTAPHKGSFELYVTKDGYDPTKPLKWSDLESKPFVKVTDPGMRNGDYVFSGTVPKKTGRHLVYSVWQRSDSPEAFYSCSDVVFGKDNGAGAGTGGGAQPTGKPSTGTGTGTGTGTGTGTGPSAKPSAGGSGKPSKAPGKPGTKPGTGVPGTDEDCPLAKAPTDQQIAAGAVKSSVEHHGHGDDDAKTNAGNAAAPLLASEAPVTPKDGNLAETGGNSATPTIAMAGAGALAVGAAALFVAARRRSAAGRHGR
;
A
#
# COMPACT_ATOMS: atom_id res chain seq x y z
N MET A 1 -54.54 -21.00 -30.05
CA MET A 1 -53.15 -20.50 -30.14
C MET A 1 -52.91 -19.10 -29.54
N ARG A 2 -53.68 -18.04 -29.83
CA ARG A 2 -53.34 -16.67 -29.36
C ARG A 2 -53.30 -16.48 -27.82
N HIS A 3 -54.12 -17.19 -27.05
CA HIS A 3 -54.08 -17.12 -25.58
C HIS A 3 -52.84 -17.78 -24.96
N ALA A 4 -52.43 -18.97 -25.42
CA ALA A 4 -51.24 -19.64 -24.91
C ALA A 4 -49.96 -18.78 -25.07
N ARG A 5 -49.81 -18.09 -26.21
CA ARG A 5 -48.71 -17.14 -26.45
C ARG A 5 -48.74 -15.93 -25.49
N ARG A 6 -49.92 -15.49 -25.05
CA ARG A 6 -50.07 -14.37 -24.09
C ARG A 6 -49.77 -14.79 -22.64
N THR A 7 -50.01 -16.06 -22.28
CA THR A 7 -49.68 -16.58 -20.94
C THR A 7 -48.18 -16.83 -20.78
N ALA A 8 -47.52 -17.42 -21.78
CA ALA A 8 -46.08 -17.67 -21.76
C ALA A 8 -45.25 -16.36 -21.60
N ALA A 9 -45.62 -15.30 -22.32
CA ALA A 9 -44.95 -14.00 -22.24
C ALA A 9 -45.02 -13.37 -20.83
N ARG A 10 -46.11 -13.59 -20.08
CA ARG A 10 -46.27 -13.06 -18.72
C ARG A 10 -45.44 -13.80 -17.68
N ILE A 11 -45.24 -15.11 -17.85
CA ILE A 11 -44.41 -15.91 -16.94
C ILE A 11 -42.93 -15.57 -17.13
N ALA A 12 -42.47 -15.39 -18.38
CA ALA A 12 -41.10 -14.96 -18.67
C ALA A 12 -40.77 -13.58 -18.07
N ALA A 13 -41.68 -12.61 -18.17
CA ALA A 13 -41.49 -11.27 -17.62
C ALA A 13 -41.37 -11.24 -16.08
N VAL A 14 -42.11 -12.11 -15.37
CA VAL A 14 -42.06 -12.19 -13.89
C VAL A 14 -40.87 -13.02 -13.39
N GLY A 15 -40.38 -13.99 -14.18
CA GLY A 15 -39.21 -14.79 -13.81
C GLY A 15 -37.85 -14.09 -14.07
N LEU A 16 -37.77 -13.25 -15.11
CA LEU A 16 -36.51 -12.58 -15.48
C LEU A 16 -36.27 -11.28 -14.69
N ALA A 17 -37.31 -10.57 -14.27
CA ALA A 17 -37.14 -9.30 -13.55
C ALA A 17 -36.38 -9.44 -12.21
N PRO A 18 -36.63 -10.46 -11.35
CA PRO A 18 -35.86 -10.63 -10.10
C PRO A 18 -34.38 -10.94 -10.35
N LEU A 19 -34.06 -11.72 -11.40
CA LEU A 19 -32.69 -12.05 -11.77
C LEU A 19 -31.94 -10.84 -12.34
N ALA A 20 -32.61 -10.01 -13.15
CA ALA A 20 -32.05 -8.75 -13.64
C ALA A 20 -31.79 -7.75 -12.51
N VAL A 21 -32.69 -7.66 -11.51
CA VAL A 21 -32.50 -6.81 -10.33
C VAL A 21 -31.37 -7.33 -9.43
N ALA A 22 -31.25 -8.64 -9.24
CA ALA A 22 -30.14 -9.22 -8.48
C ALA A 22 -28.77 -8.99 -9.13
N ALA A 23 -28.69 -9.05 -10.46
CA ALA A 23 -27.47 -8.74 -11.21
C ALA A 23 -27.09 -7.24 -11.12
N TYR A 24 -28.06 -6.35 -10.94
CA TYR A 24 -27.84 -4.89 -10.79
C TYR A 24 -27.40 -4.47 -9.37
N ALA A 25 -27.52 -5.35 -8.37
CA ALA A 25 -27.25 -5.04 -6.97
C ALA A 25 -25.80 -5.36 -6.53
N ALA A 26 -25.01 -6.05 -7.36
CA ALA A 26 -23.64 -6.45 -7.05
C ALA A 26 -22.62 -5.37 -7.45
N VAL A 27 -22.83 -4.12 -7.02
CA VAL A 27 -21.80 -3.08 -7.11
C VAL A 27 -20.64 -3.52 -6.20
N PRO A 28 -19.39 -3.62 -6.70
CA PRO A 28 -18.26 -3.98 -5.87
C PRO A 28 -18.07 -2.89 -4.81
N ALA A 29 -18.36 -3.21 -3.55
CA ALA A 29 -18.07 -2.34 -2.43
C ALA A 29 -16.54 -2.16 -2.36
N ALA A 30 -16.06 -0.97 -2.70
CA ALA A 30 -14.65 -0.67 -2.83
C ALA A 30 -14.03 -0.37 -1.46
N ALA A 31 -13.01 -1.16 -1.10
CA ALA A 31 -12.25 -0.91 0.12
C ALA A 31 -11.21 0.17 -0.15
N HIS A 32 -10.78 0.91 0.87
CA HIS A 32 -9.78 1.97 0.67
C HIS A 32 -8.96 2.23 1.92
N GLY A 33 -7.66 2.42 1.76
CA GLY A 33 -6.75 2.76 2.83
C GLY A 33 -5.26 2.74 2.49
N SER A 34 -4.42 3.03 3.49
CA SER A 34 -2.96 2.88 3.40
C SER A 34 -2.33 2.84 4.80
N MET A 35 -1.08 2.38 4.89
CA MET A 35 -0.32 2.39 6.15
C MET A 35 -0.10 3.82 6.67
N THR A 36 -0.45 4.06 7.92
CA THR A 36 -0.21 5.30 8.67
C THR A 36 0.84 5.14 9.78
N ASP A 37 1.14 3.91 10.20
CA ASP A 37 2.27 3.61 11.08
C ASP A 37 2.89 2.22 10.75
N PRO A 38 4.11 2.17 10.17
CA PRO A 38 4.87 3.30 9.61
C PRO A 38 4.18 3.88 8.37
N VAL A 39 4.23 5.21 8.23
CA VAL A 39 3.59 5.97 7.14
C VAL A 39 4.06 5.50 5.75
N SER A 40 3.13 5.25 4.83
CA SER A 40 3.46 4.88 3.45
C SER A 40 3.92 6.07 2.59
N ARG A 41 4.69 5.80 1.52
CA ARG A 41 5.11 6.80 0.52
C ARG A 41 3.93 7.64 0.00
N VAL A 42 2.84 6.97 -0.37
CA VAL A 42 1.67 7.63 -0.97
C VAL A 42 0.93 8.51 0.06
N ALA A 43 0.80 8.03 1.32
CA ALA A 43 0.20 8.80 2.39
C ALA A 43 1.09 9.99 2.80
N ALA A 44 2.42 9.81 2.87
CA ALA A 44 3.37 10.88 3.16
C ALA A 44 3.33 11.99 2.09
N CYS A 45 3.37 11.64 0.81
CA CYS A 45 3.33 12.62 -0.28
C CYS A 45 1.97 13.33 -0.39
N TYR A 46 0.87 12.64 -0.07
CA TYR A 46 -0.43 13.30 0.08
C TYR A 46 -0.44 14.28 1.27
N ALA A 47 0.13 13.91 2.41
CA ALA A 47 0.25 14.76 3.59
C ALA A 47 1.17 16.00 3.37
N GLU A 48 2.12 15.92 2.44
CA GLU A 48 2.91 17.09 1.99
C GLU A 48 2.10 18.06 1.12
N GLY A 49 1.04 17.58 0.43
CA GLY A 49 0.16 18.33 -0.46
C GLY A 49 0.43 18.05 -1.94
N PRO A 50 -0.47 17.35 -2.67
CA PRO A 50 -0.19 16.90 -4.05
C PRO A 50 0.16 17.98 -5.08
N GLU A 51 -0.35 19.21 -4.93
CA GLU A 51 -0.06 20.32 -5.86
C GLU A 51 1.34 20.92 -5.65
N SER A 52 1.85 20.86 -4.41
CA SER A 52 3.07 21.54 -3.97
C SER A 52 3.81 20.72 -2.89
N PRO A 53 4.23 19.47 -3.20
CA PRO A 53 4.96 18.64 -2.25
C PRO A 53 6.29 19.30 -1.84
N LYS A 54 6.84 18.87 -0.70
CA LYS A 54 7.98 19.51 -0.02
C LYS A 54 9.29 18.76 -0.25
N SER A 55 9.30 17.45 0.01
CA SER A 55 10.48 16.60 -0.18
C SER A 55 10.81 16.40 -1.65
N ALA A 56 12.09 16.18 -1.96
CA ALA A 56 12.53 15.95 -3.33
C ALA A 56 11.98 14.63 -3.90
N ALA A 57 11.85 13.59 -3.08
CA ALA A 57 11.18 12.35 -3.45
C ALA A 57 9.69 12.56 -3.80
N CYS A 58 8.90 13.23 -2.96
CA CYS A 58 7.48 13.46 -3.27
C CYS A 58 7.28 14.40 -4.46
N LYS A 59 8.14 15.40 -4.66
CA LYS A 59 8.17 16.21 -5.90
C LYS A 59 8.40 15.34 -7.13
N ALA A 60 9.37 14.44 -7.10
CA ALA A 60 9.64 13.53 -8.22
C ALA A 60 8.48 12.54 -8.46
N ALA A 61 7.87 12.04 -7.39
CA ALA A 61 6.75 11.12 -7.45
C ALA A 61 5.49 11.77 -8.05
N VAL A 62 5.14 12.99 -7.61
CA VAL A 62 4.07 13.81 -8.21
C VAL A 62 4.39 14.17 -9.66
N ALA A 63 5.63 14.53 -10.00
CA ALA A 63 6.01 14.81 -11.39
C ALA A 63 5.87 13.58 -12.31
N ALA A 64 6.09 12.37 -11.78
CA ALA A 64 5.92 11.13 -12.53
C ALA A 64 4.46 10.68 -12.67
N SER A 65 3.66 10.79 -11.60
CA SER A 65 2.30 10.23 -11.49
C SER A 65 1.16 11.25 -11.61
N GLY A 66 1.43 12.55 -11.55
CA GLY A 66 0.44 13.60 -11.42
C GLY A 66 -0.15 13.70 -10.00
N ALA A 67 -0.73 14.87 -9.67
CA ALA A 67 -1.33 15.12 -8.36
C ALA A 67 -2.50 14.17 -8.04
N GLN A 68 -3.28 13.76 -9.05
CA GLN A 68 -4.45 12.90 -8.87
C GLN A 68 -4.12 11.57 -8.18
N ALA A 69 -2.98 10.95 -8.52
CA ALA A 69 -2.54 9.72 -7.87
C ALA A 69 -2.37 9.87 -6.35
N PHE A 70 -2.04 11.07 -5.87
CA PHE A 70 -1.88 11.34 -4.45
C PHE A 70 -3.15 11.87 -3.79
N TYR A 71 -4.10 12.43 -4.53
CA TYR A 71 -5.47 12.59 -4.03
C TYR A 71 -6.13 11.23 -3.77
N ASP A 72 -5.78 10.23 -4.58
CA ASP A 72 -6.26 8.86 -4.49
C ASP A 72 -5.28 7.93 -3.74
N TRP A 73 -4.64 8.47 -2.68
CA TRP A 73 -3.59 7.80 -1.90
C TRP A 73 -4.05 6.50 -1.20
N ASN A 74 -5.35 6.33 -1.05
CA ASN A 74 -6.02 5.22 -0.40
C ASN A 74 -6.41 4.08 -1.37
N ALA A 75 -6.09 4.20 -2.67
CA ALA A 75 -6.51 3.28 -3.73
C ALA A 75 -5.34 2.66 -4.53
N VAL A 76 -4.21 2.39 -3.88
CA VAL A 76 -3.14 1.58 -4.49
C VAL A 76 -3.54 0.09 -4.42
N ASN A 77 -4.36 -0.33 -5.38
CA ASN A 77 -5.04 -1.63 -5.38
C ASN A 77 -4.81 -2.47 -6.65
N ILE A 78 -5.19 -3.75 -6.55
CA ILE A 78 -5.50 -4.62 -7.69
C ILE A 78 -6.85 -5.26 -7.40
N ALA A 79 -7.88 -4.89 -8.17
CA ALA A 79 -9.26 -5.34 -7.97
C ALA A 79 -9.42 -6.89 -8.04
N ASN A 80 -8.59 -7.57 -8.82
CA ASN A 80 -8.63 -9.03 -9.01
C ASN A 80 -7.36 -9.72 -8.49
N ALA A 81 -6.82 -9.29 -7.35
CA ALA A 81 -5.57 -9.83 -6.80
C ALA A 81 -5.65 -11.32 -6.46
N ALA A 82 -6.74 -11.77 -5.81
CA ALA A 82 -7.02 -13.15 -5.45
C ALA A 82 -5.85 -13.91 -4.77
N GLY A 83 -5.06 -13.21 -3.95
CA GLY A 83 -3.84 -13.74 -3.31
C GLY A 83 -2.63 -13.92 -4.25
N GLN A 84 -2.75 -13.55 -5.52
CA GLN A 84 -1.74 -13.72 -6.58
C GLN A 84 -0.77 -12.52 -6.71
N SER A 85 -0.59 -11.71 -5.66
CA SER A 85 0.23 -10.48 -5.70
C SER A 85 1.61 -10.67 -6.34
N LYS A 86 2.30 -11.79 -6.08
CA LYS A 86 3.66 -12.06 -6.61
C LYS A 86 3.71 -12.40 -8.10
N SER A 87 2.63 -12.92 -8.69
CA SER A 87 2.55 -13.21 -10.12
C SER A 87 1.92 -12.06 -10.91
N LEU A 88 1.11 -11.21 -10.27
CA LEU A 88 0.47 -10.05 -10.87
C LEU A 88 1.34 -8.79 -10.88
N ILE A 89 2.22 -8.61 -9.88
CA ILE A 89 3.04 -7.40 -9.72
C ILE A 89 4.49 -7.69 -10.15
N PRO A 90 5.00 -7.08 -11.24
CA PRO A 90 6.39 -7.22 -11.65
C PRO A 90 7.38 -6.63 -10.66
N ASP A 91 8.61 -7.17 -10.66
CA ASP A 91 9.75 -6.55 -10.01
C ASP A 91 9.94 -5.10 -10.48
N GLY A 92 10.25 -4.20 -9.55
CA GLY A 92 10.34 -2.76 -9.79
C GLY A 92 8.99 -2.03 -9.82
N GLN A 93 7.86 -2.71 -9.60
CA GLN A 93 6.52 -2.12 -9.57
C GLN A 93 5.73 -2.43 -8.28
N LEU A 94 6.43 -2.86 -7.21
CA LEU A 94 5.80 -3.28 -5.96
C LEU A 94 5.04 -2.14 -5.28
N CYS A 95 5.54 -0.90 -5.33
CA CYS A 95 4.97 0.22 -4.61
C CYS A 95 3.80 0.88 -5.35
N SER A 96 3.72 0.73 -6.68
CA SER A 96 2.53 1.07 -7.48
C SER A 96 1.53 -0.08 -7.65
N ALA A 97 1.87 -1.29 -7.20
CA ALA A 97 1.15 -2.53 -7.51
C ALA A 97 0.98 -2.79 -9.02
N GLY A 98 1.98 -2.42 -9.83
CA GLY A 98 1.91 -2.52 -11.30
C GLY A 98 1.03 -1.45 -11.96
N ASN A 99 0.38 -0.56 -11.19
CA ASN A 99 -0.56 0.41 -11.72
C ASN A 99 0.15 1.70 -12.18
N ALA A 100 0.08 1.98 -13.47
CA ALA A 100 0.72 3.15 -14.10
C ALA A 100 0.30 4.51 -13.49
N LYS A 101 -0.88 4.61 -12.86
CA LYS A 101 -1.31 5.78 -12.06
C LYS A 101 -0.32 6.09 -10.94
N TYR A 102 0.22 5.06 -10.28
CA TYR A 102 1.05 5.15 -9.08
C TYR A 102 2.55 4.94 -9.33
N LYS A 103 3.01 4.87 -10.59
CA LYS A 103 4.42 4.62 -10.97
C LYS A 103 5.45 5.54 -10.29
N GLY A 104 5.06 6.74 -9.86
CA GLY A 104 5.93 7.64 -9.09
C GLY A 104 6.34 7.08 -7.72
N LEU A 105 5.58 6.13 -7.16
CA LEU A 105 5.90 5.44 -5.90
C LEU A 105 7.05 4.42 -6.04
N ASP A 106 7.33 3.96 -7.26
CA ASP A 106 8.39 2.99 -7.55
C ASP A 106 9.77 3.63 -7.75
N LEU A 107 9.86 4.97 -7.75
CA LEU A 107 11.12 5.68 -8.01
C LEU A 107 12.21 5.22 -7.01
N PRO A 108 13.36 4.71 -7.50
CA PRO A 108 14.41 4.20 -6.64
C PRO A 108 15.25 5.36 -6.10
N ARG A 109 14.99 5.74 -4.84
CA ARG A 109 15.59 6.90 -4.19
C ARG A 109 15.91 6.62 -2.72
N ALA A 110 17.01 7.17 -2.22
CA ALA A 110 17.37 7.09 -0.80
C ALA A 110 16.66 8.16 0.08
N ASP A 111 16.14 9.24 -0.51
CA ASP A 111 15.57 10.41 0.18
C ASP A 111 14.03 10.38 0.32
N TRP A 112 13.40 9.21 0.18
CA TRP A 112 11.99 9.03 0.51
C TRP A 112 11.75 9.35 1.99
N PRO A 113 10.70 10.13 2.34
CA PRO A 113 10.35 10.38 3.73
C PRO A 113 10.18 9.08 4.49
N ALA A 114 10.87 8.96 5.62
CA ALA A 114 10.95 7.73 6.39
C ALA A 114 10.48 7.90 7.83
N GLY A 115 9.99 6.81 8.42
CA GLY A 115 9.72 6.72 9.87
C GLY A 115 10.89 6.08 10.62
N SER A 116 11.20 6.57 11.83
CA SER A 116 12.10 5.85 12.73
C SER A 116 11.46 4.53 13.17
N MET A 117 12.21 3.43 13.13
CA MET A 117 11.73 2.09 13.47
C MET A 117 12.71 1.41 14.43
N THR A 118 12.18 0.62 15.35
CA THR A 118 12.97 -0.16 16.32
C THR A 118 12.55 -1.62 16.26
N SER A 119 13.52 -2.53 16.35
CA SER A 119 13.26 -3.97 16.43
C SER A 119 12.63 -4.36 17.76
N GLY A 120 11.71 -5.34 17.75
CA GLY A 120 10.92 -5.73 18.92
C GLY A 120 9.43 -5.48 18.73
N ALA A 121 8.68 -5.35 19.82
CA ALA A 121 7.23 -5.16 19.77
C ALA A 121 6.87 -3.77 19.21
N HIS A 122 6.02 -3.74 18.18
CA HIS A 122 5.48 -2.52 17.58
C HIS A 122 3.97 -2.65 17.37
N THR A 123 3.26 -1.51 17.33
CA THR A 123 1.83 -1.45 17.00
C THR A 123 1.63 -0.66 15.73
N PHE A 124 1.17 -1.35 14.69
CA PHE A 124 0.98 -0.84 13.34
C PHE A 124 -0.40 -0.21 13.19
N ARG A 125 -0.49 0.72 12.24
CA ARG A 125 -1.74 1.40 11.88
C ARG A 125 -1.90 1.44 10.37
N TYR A 126 -3.10 1.10 9.93
CA TYR A 126 -3.53 1.20 8.54
C TYR A 126 -4.86 1.96 8.51
N LYS A 127 -4.89 3.17 7.95
CA LYS A 127 -6.14 3.95 7.85
C LYS A 127 -7.07 3.23 6.88
N GLY A 128 -8.28 2.87 7.31
CA GLY A 128 -9.34 2.35 6.45
C GLY A 128 -10.38 3.44 6.21
N THR A 129 -10.30 4.14 5.08
CA THR A 129 -11.31 5.15 4.70
C THR A 129 -12.61 4.49 4.23
N ALA A 130 -12.51 3.30 3.64
CA ALA A 130 -13.63 2.37 3.42
C ALA A 130 -13.21 0.99 3.95
N PRO A 131 -13.64 0.60 5.17
CA PRO A 131 -13.15 -0.60 5.83
C PRO A 131 -13.87 -1.89 5.38
N HIS A 132 -13.08 -2.94 5.13
CA HIS A 132 -13.52 -4.28 4.74
C HIS A 132 -12.88 -5.38 5.59
N LYS A 133 -13.36 -6.62 5.44
CA LYS A 133 -12.73 -7.81 6.03
C LYS A 133 -11.54 -8.27 5.19
N GLY A 134 -10.52 -8.84 5.84
CA GLY A 134 -9.32 -9.30 5.15
C GLY A 134 -8.14 -9.61 6.06
N SER A 135 -7.03 -10.00 5.44
CA SER A 135 -5.76 -10.21 6.13
C SER A 135 -4.73 -9.19 5.72
N PHE A 136 -3.96 -8.71 6.71
CA PHE A 136 -2.80 -7.85 6.51
C PHE A 136 -1.53 -8.69 6.67
N GLU A 137 -0.63 -8.61 5.70
CA GLU A 137 0.72 -9.17 5.75
C GLU A 137 1.75 -8.06 5.61
N LEU A 138 2.66 -7.94 6.59
CA LEU A 138 3.78 -7.01 6.54
C LEU A 138 5.09 -7.76 6.25
N TYR A 139 5.74 -7.38 5.17
CA TYR A 139 7.07 -7.83 4.77
C TYR A 139 8.07 -6.70 5.04
N VAL A 140 9.35 -7.04 5.22
CA VAL A 140 10.44 -6.06 5.29
C VAL A 140 11.53 -6.45 4.31
N THR A 141 12.26 -5.47 3.77
CA THR A 141 13.47 -5.71 3.00
C THR A 141 14.55 -6.45 3.79
N LYS A 142 15.34 -7.28 3.11
CA LYS A 142 16.54 -7.96 3.61
C LYS A 142 17.67 -7.00 3.97
N ASP A 143 18.66 -7.53 4.66
CA ASP A 143 19.90 -6.80 4.95
C ASP A 143 20.69 -6.56 3.65
N GLY A 144 21.32 -5.40 3.52
CA GLY A 144 21.97 -4.97 2.27
C GLY A 144 21.01 -4.44 1.21
N TYR A 145 19.75 -4.16 1.55
CA TYR A 145 18.82 -3.42 0.70
C TYR A 145 19.38 -2.06 0.29
N ASP A 146 19.30 -1.78 -1.01
CA ASP A 146 19.78 -0.54 -1.63
C ASP A 146 18.56 0.22 -2.19
N PRO A 147 18.12 1.31 -1.54
CA PRO A 147 16.94 2.06 -1.95
C PRO A 147 17.15 2.82 -3.28
N THR A 148 18.38 2.89 -3.79
CA THR A 148 18.70 3.48 -5.10
C THR A 148 18.49 2.51 -6.27
N LYS A 149 17.99 1.28 -5.99
CA LYS A 149 17.59 0.29 -7.00
C LYS A 149 16.07 0.04 -6.96
N PRO A 150 15.42 -0.29 -8.09
CA PRO A 150 14.01 -0.67 -8.11
C PRO A 150 13.77 -1.90 -7.23
N LEU A 151 12.81 -1.81 -6.30
CA LEU A 151 12.48 -2.85 -5.33
C LEU A 151 11.95 -4.12 -6.03
N LYS A 152 12.47 -5.29 -5.65
CA LYS A 152 12.05 -6.59 -6.16
C LYS A 152 11.41 -7.46 -5.09
N TRP A 153 10.64 -8.47 -5.51
CA TRP A 153 10.17 -9.53 -4.61
C TRP A 153 11.32 -10.31 -3.98
N SER A 154 12.48 -10.39 -4.65
CA SER A 154 13.71 -10.99 -4.11
C SER A 154 14.30 -10.21 -2.94
N ASP A 155 14.01 -8.91 -2.83
CA ASP A 155 14.65 -8.02 -1.86
C ASP A 155 13.89 -8.02 -0.53
N LEU A 156 12.63 -8.48 -0.53
CA LEU A 156 11.85 -8.73 0.67
C LEU A 156 12.26 -10.04 1.35
N GLU A 157 12.12 -10.09 2.68
CA GLU A 157 12.15 -11.34 3.43
C GLU A 157 11.09 -12.32 2.91
N SER A 158 11.42 -13.62 2.86
CA SER A 158 10.58 -14.61 2.16
C SER A 158 9.22 -14.84 2.80
N LYS A 159 9.06 -14.47 4.07
CA LYS A 159 7.86 -14.57 4.88
C LYS A 159 7.52 -13.19 5.47
N PRO A 160 6.23 -12.86 5.67
CA PRO A 160 5.86 -11.66 6.39
C PRO A 160 6.25 -11.81 7.87
N PHE A 161 6.68 -10.71 8.49
CA PHE A 161 6.98 -10.65 9.93
C PHE A 161 5.75 -10.32 10.78
N VAL A 162 4.67 -9.85 10.14
CA VAL A 162 3.32 -9.76 10.73
C VAL A 162 2.31 -10.38 9.77
N LYS A 163 1.43 -11.24 10.29
CA LYS A 163 0.21 -11.66 9.60
C LYS A 163 -0.95 -11.59 10.59
N VAL A 164 -2.00 -10.85 10.24
CA VAL A 164 -3.22 -10.71 11.05
C VAL A 164 -4.46 -10.77 10.15
N THR A 165 -5.54 -11.34 10.64
CA THR A 165 -6.83 -11.43 9.95
C THR A 165 -7.88 -10.68 10.76
N ASP A 166 -8.71 -9.90 10.07
CA ASP A 166 -9.79 -9.06 10.62
C ASP A 166 -9.38 -8.29 11.91
N PRO A 167 -8.27 -7.51 11.89
CA PRO A 167 -7.85 -6.74 13.06
C PRO A 167 -8.91 -5.69 13.46
N GLY A 168 -9.03 -5.44 14.76
CA GLY A 168 -9.95 -4.42 15.27
C GLY A 168 -9.55 -3.00 14.85
N MET A 169 -10.55 -2.15 14.62
CA MET A 169 -10.32 -0.74 14.28
C MET A 169 -10.41 0.18 15.50
N ARG A 170 -9.64 1.28 15.48
CA ARG A 170 -9.69 2.39 16.44
C ARG A 170 -9.44 3.70 15.69
N ASN A 171 -10.34 4.67 15.83
CA ASN A 171 -10.22 6.01 15.21
C ASN A 171 -10.00 5.97 13.67
N GLY A 172 -10.71 5.07 12.99
CA GLY A 172 -10.60 4.89 11.53
C GLY A 172 -9.37 4.10 11.05
N ASP A 173 -8.46 3.72 11.94
CA ASP A 173 -7.33 2.84 11.60
C ASP A 173 -7.63 1.40 12.03
N TYR A 174 -7.25 0.41 11.23
CA TYR A 174 -6.95 -0.93 11.73
C TYR A 174 -5.73 -0.85 12.64
N VAL A 175 -5.80 -1.49 13.81
CA VAL A 175 -4.72 -1.47 14.81
C VAL A 175 -4.34 -2.90 15.16
N PHE A 176 -3.08 -3.25 14.93
CA PHE A 176 -2.55 -4.59 15.18
C PHE A 176 -1.09 -4.53 15.61
N SER A 177 -0.65 -5.49 16.42
CA SER A 177 0.72 -5.54 16.93
C SER A 177 1.51 -6.68 16.29
N GLY A 178 2.83 -6.55 16.29
CA GLY A 178 3.75 -7.57 15.81
C GLY A 178 5.18 -7.36 16.28
N THR A 179 6.07 -8.29 15.96
CA THR A 179 7.48 -8.23 16.35
C THR A 179 8.33 -7.86 15.13
N VAL A 180 8.79 -6.62 15.09
CA VAL A 180 9.72 -6.11 14.07
C VAL A 180 11.06 -6.86 14.19
N PRO A 181 11.58 -7.46 13.11
CA PRO A 181 12.84 -8.20 13.17
C PRO A 181 14.05 -7.30 13.43
N LYS A 182 15.17 -7.91 13.82
CA LYS A 182 16.44 -7.20 14.01
C LYS A 182 16.96 -6.71 12.64
N LYS A 183 17.03 -5.39 12.47
CA LYS A 183 17.47 -4.68 11.25
C LYS A 183 18.28 -3.44 11.63
N THR A 184 19.01 -2.86 10.68
CA THR A 184 19.87 -1.68 10.90
C THR A 184 19.97 -0.83 9.64
N GLY A 185 19.86 0.50 9.78
CA GLY A 185 19.87 1.41 8.65
C GLY A 185 18.52 1.51 7.93
N ARG A 186 18.54 2.01 6.70
CA ARG A 186 17.35 2.22 5.87
C ARG A 186 16.81 0.91 5.30
N HIS A 187 15.52 0.71 5.47
CA HIS A 187 14.75 -0.44 4.98
C HIS A 187 13.38 0.04 4.48
N LEU A 188 12.65 -0.87 3.84
CA LEU A 188 11.26 -0.65 3.43
C LEU A 188 10.37 -1.74 4.03
N VAL A 189 9.25 -1.32 4.62
CA VAL A 189 8.15 -2.20 5.02
C VAL A 189 7.14 -2.23 3.88
N TYR A 190 6.78 -3.42 3.42
CA TYR A 190 5.80 -3.64 2.37
C TYR A 190 4.56 -4.31 2.95
N SER A 191 3.42 -3.64 2.84
CA SER A 191 2.13 -4.09 3.36
C SER A 191 1.24 -4.59 2.22
N VAL A 192 0.64 -5.77 2.42
CA VAL A 192 -0.42 -6.33 1.58
C VAL A 192 -1.67 -6.49 2.43
N TRP A 193 -2.77 -5.84 2.05
CA TRP A 193 -4.10 -6.09 2.59
C TRP A 193 -4.92 -6.86 1.55
N GLN A 194 -5.04 -8.18 1.73
CA GLN A 194 -5.90 -9.02 0.89
C GLN A 194 -7.29 -9.08 1.53
N ARG A 195 -8.32 -8.65 0.80
CA ARG A 195 -9.72 -8.77 1.27
C ARG A 195 -10.16 -10.23 1.31
N SER A 196 -11.10 -10.52 2.20
CA SER A 196 -11.77 -11.83 2.30
C SER A 196 -13.21 -11.82 1.78
N ASP A 197 -13.76 -10.63 1.50
CA ASP A 197 -15.09 -10.42 0.91
C ASP A 197 -15.06 -10.07 -0.59
N SER A 198 -13.86 -10.04 -1.20
CA SER A 198 -13.58 -9.71 -2.59
C SER A 198 -12.21 -10.26 -2.98
N PRO A 199 -11.91 -10.54 -4.27
CA PRO A 199 -10.54 -10.85 -4.71
C PRO A 199 -9.58 -9.65 -4.55
N GLU A 200 -10.07 -8.43 -4.36
CA GLU A 200 -9.23 -7.22 -4.33
C GLU A 200 -8.20 -7.20 -3.20
N ALA A 201 -7.02 -6.63 -3.48
CA ALA A 201 -6.00 -6.34 -2.48
C ALA A 201 -5.38 -4.94 -2.63
N PHE A 202 -4.87 -4.42 -1.52
CA PHE A 202 -4.21 -3.11 -1.41
C PHE A 202 -2.76 -3.25 -1.01
N TYR A 203 -1.95 -2.32 -1.47
CA TYR A 203 -0.49 -2.37 -1.36
C TYR A 203 0.05 -1.06 -0.84
N SER A 204 1.07 -1.10 0.02
CA SER A 204 1.78 0.13 0.40
C SER A 204 3.23 -0.14 0.80
N CYS A 205 4.11 0.77 0.37
CA CYS A 205 5.50 0.84 0.75
C CYS A 205 5.69 1.93 1.80
N SER A 206 6.33 1.63 2.93
CA SER A 206 6.70 2.57 3.97
C SER A 206 8.21 2.51 4.20
N ASP A 207 8.94 3.59 3.89
CA ASP A 207 10.37 3.67 4.16
C ASP A 207 10.61 3.89 5.65
N VAL A 208 11.60 3.19 6.20
CA VAL A 208 11.91 3.17 7.64
C VAL A 208 13.40 3.17 7.90
N VAL A 209 13.82 3.74 9.03
CA VAL A 209 15.22 3.78 9.45
C VAL A 209 15.38 3.13 10.83
N PHE A 210 16.22 2.10 10.89
CA PHE A 210 16.58 1.39 12.11
C PHE A 210 17.87 1.94 12.71
N GLY A 211 17.73 2.85 13.68
CA GLY A 211 18.87 3.56 14.27
C GLY A 211 19.32 4.73 13.39
N LYS A 212 20.60 4.76 12.99
CA LYS A 212 21.12 5.78 12.07
C LYS A 212 20.76 5.45 10.63
N ASP A 213 20.45 6.46 9.83
CA ASP A 213 20.38 6.27 8.39
C ASP A 213 21.80 6.11 7.84
N ASN A 214 22.11 4.91 7.36
CA ASN A 214 23.42 4.61 6.79
C ASN A 214 23.53 5.07 5.32
N GLY A 215 22.48 5.66 4.73
CA GLY A 215 22.50 6.27 3.40
C GLY A 215 22.98 5.32 2.30
N ALA A 216 22.78 4.00 2.47
CA ALA A 216 23.62 2.96 1.89
C ALA A 216 23.35 2.64 0.40
N GLY A 217 23.38 3.66 -0.45
CA GLY A 217 23.66 3.57 -1.88
C GLY A 217 25.17 3.58 -2.16
N ALA A 218 25.95 2.78 -1.42
CA ALA A 218 27.40 2.65 -1.59
C ALA A 218 27.81 1.18 -1.41
N GLY A 219 27.85 0.45 -2.52
CA GLY A 219 28.34 -0.93 -2.53
C GLY A 219 29.86 -1.00 -2.38
N THR A 220 30.35 -1.05 -1.14
CA THR A 220 31.74 -1.43 -0.88
C THR A 220 31.85 -2.95 -0.94
N GLY A 221 32.58 -3.45 -1.94
CA GLY A 221 32.90 -4.88 -2.06
C GLY A 221 33.61 -5.41 -0.82
N GLY A 222 33.46 -6.71 -0.54
CA GLY A 222 33.97 -7.35 0.67
C GLY A 222 35.48 -7.17 0.86
N GLY A 223 35.86 -6.26 1.76
CA GLY A 223 37.22 -6.17 2.28
C GLY A 223 37.46 -7.27 3.32
N ALA A 224 38.10 -8.36 2.91
CA ALA A 224 38.53 -9.40 3.84
C ALA A 224 39.50 -8.82 4.88
N GLN A 225 39.25 -9.11 6.16
CA GLN A 225 40.07 -8.69 7.30
C GLN A 225 41.44 -9.41 7.27
N PRO A 226 42.59 -8.71 7.15
CA PRO A 226 43.89 -9.31 7.35
C PRO A 226 44.26 -9.26 8.84
N THR A 227 44.16 -10.40 9.53
CA THR A 227 44.75 -10.58 10.87
C THR A 227 46.27 -10.70 10.74
N GLY A 228 46.99 -9.57 10.81
CA GLY A 228 48.45 -9.49 10.76
C GLY A 228 49.06 -8.97 12.07
N LYS A 229 49.72 -9.87 12.83
CA LYS A 229 50.46 -9.52 14.06
C LYS A 229 51.74 -8.72 13.74
N PRO A 230 52.15 -7.73 14.55
CA PRO A 230 53.41 -7.02 14.32
C PRO A 230 54.62 -7.94 14.52
N SER A 231 55.61 -7.84 13.63
CA SER A 231 56.94 -8.40 13.83
C SER A 231 58.00 -7.34 13.54
N THR A 232 58.89 -7.14 14.51
CA THR A 232 60.07 -6.29 14.42
C THR A 232 61.15 -6.93 13.54
N GLY A 233 61.88 -6.14 12.75
CA GLY A 233 63.04 -6.59 11.99
C GLY A 233 63.94 -5.42 11.58
N THR A 234 65.24 -5.53 11.88
CA THR A 234 66.26 -4.49 11.67
C THR A 234 67.33 -4.98 10.68
N GLY A 235 67.88 -4.08 9.86
CA GLY A 235 68.95 -4.33 8.87
C GLY A 235 68.66 -3.52 7.59
N THR A 236 69.40 -2.50 7.16
CA THR A 236 70.86 -2.30 7.03
C THR A 236 71.48 -3.21 5.96
N GLY A 237 71.71 -2.68 4.74
CA GLY A 237 72.33 -3.41 3.63
C GLY A 237 72.47 -2.58 2.34
N THR A 238 73.68 -2.10 2.07
CA THR A 238 74.10 -1.20 0.97
C THR A 238 74.13 -1.85 -0.42
N GLY A 239 73.95 -1.10 -1.52
CA GLY A 239 74.24 -1.63 -2.88
C GLY A 239 73.82 -0.81 -4.12
N THR A 240 74.54 0.29 -4.40
CA THR A 240 75.03 0.81 -5.71
C THR A 240 74.36 0.44 -7.07
N GLY A 241 74.10 1.44 -7.92
CA GLY A 241 73.72 1.25 -9.33
C GLY A 241 73.28 2.49 -10.14
N THR A 242 74.18 3.48 -10.26
CA THR A 242 74.38 4.47 -11.37
C THR A 242 73.36 4.67 -12.51
N GLY A 243 73.04 5.95 -12.85
CA GLY A 243 72.35 6.29 -14.11
C GLY A 243 71.80 7.72 -14.25
N THR A 244 72.63 8.74 -14.02
CA THR A 244 72.79 10.00 -14.81
C THR A 244 71.57 10.70 -15.47
N GLY A 245 71.28 11.96 -15.08
CA GLY A 245 70.32 12.86 -15.76
C GLY A 245 70.27 14.29 -15.17
N THR A 246 71.22 15.12 -15.59
CA THR A 246 71.43 16.58 -15.36
C THR A 246 70.20 17.48 -15.04
N GLY A 247 70.36 18.43 -14.10
CA GLY A 247 69.38 19.47 -13.71
C GLY A 247 69.41 20.76 -14.59
N PRO A 248 69.24 22.02 -14.06
CA PRO A 248 69.53 22.47 -12.69
C PRO A 248 68.49 23.40 -11.98
N SER A 249 68.81 23.65 -10.71
CA SER A 249 68.26 24.51 -9.65
C SER A 249 67.76 25.93 -9.95
N ALA A 250 66.82 26.42 -9.12
CA ALA A 250 66.91 27.73 -8.45
C ALA A 250 66.08 27.84 -7.14
N LYS A 251 66.74 28.34 -6.08
CA LYS A 251 66.28 28.88 -4.76
C LYS A 251 67.32 30.00 -4.43
N PRO A 252 67.26 30.89 -3.40
CA PRO A 252 66.33 31.01 -2.26
C PRO A 252 66.02 32.48 -1.78
N SER A 253 65.63 32.59 -0.49
CA SER A 253 65.64 33.78 0.40
C SER A 253 64.33 34.61 0.45
N ALA A 254 63.69 35.00 1.57
CA ALA A 254 63.92 35.06 3.04
C ALA A 254 64.18 36.47 3.65
N GLY A 255 63.60 36.71 4.85
CA GLY A 255 63.64 37.97 5.65
C GLY A 255 62.55 38.97 5.25
N GLY A 256 61.88 39.75 6.13
CA GLY A 256 61.91 39.96 7.60
C GLY A 256 60.92 41.11 7.94
N SER A 257 60.75 41.68 9.15
CA SER A 257 61.05 41.32 10.55
C SER A 257 60.42 42.38 11.49
N GLY A 258 59.71 42.04 12.58
CA GLY A 258 59.14 43.06 13.50
C GLY A 258 58.27 42.58 14.69
N LYS A 259 58.70 42.91 15.91
CA LYS A 259 58.04 42.77 17.25
C LYS A 259 58.43 44.07 18.05
N PRO A 260 57.91 44.44 19.26
CA PRO A 260 57.46 43.56 20.37
C PRO A 260 56.33 44.04 21.34
N SER A 261 55.87 43.10 22.21
CA SER A 261 55.26 43.29 23.56
C SER A 261 53.86 43.96 23.68
N LYS A 262 52.97 43.64 24.66
CA LYS A 262 53.00 42.87 25.93
C LYS A 262 51.84 41.83 26.02
N ALA A 263 51.86 40.99 27.07
CA ALA A 263 50.83 40.00 27.46
C ALA A 263 50.37 40.27 28.93
N PRO A 264 49.44 39.49 29.56
CA PRO A 264 48.63 38.37 29.06
C PRO A 264 47.10 38.45 29.38
N GLY A 265 46.30 37.67 28.66
CA GLY A 265 44.90 37.37 28.99
C GLY A 265 44.51 35.96 28.48
N LYS A 266 43.91 35.12 29.34
CA LYS A 266 43.52 33.73 29.02
C LYS A 266 42.08 33.66 28.47
N PRO A 267 41.64 32.53 27.90
CA PRO A 267 41.40 32.40 26.48
C PRO A 267 39.92 32.56 26.08
N GLY A 268 39.65 33.48 25.15
CA GLY A 268 38.37 33.54 24.44
C GLY A 268 38.40 32.71 23.16
N THR A 269 37.66 31.60 23.14
CA THR A 269 37.52 30.75 21.94
C THR A 269 36.77 31.52 20.84
N LYS A 270 37.41 31.78 19.70
CA LYS A 270 36.71 32.30 18.51
C LYS A 270 35.81 31.21 17.91
N PRO A 271 34.55 31.51 17.55
CA PRO A 271 33.74 30.62 16.72
C PRO A 271 34.34 30.56 15.30
N GLY A 272 34.95 29.43 14.95
CA GLY A 272 35.46 29.17 13.60
C GLY A 272 34.67 28.05 12.94
N THR A 273 33.80 28.41 12.00
CA THR A 273 33.23 27.55 10.94
C THR A 273 33.04 26.07 11.30
N GLY A 274 31.99 25.78 12.06
CA GLY A 274 31.49 24.40 12.17
C GLY A 274 30.91 23.92 10.84
N VAL A 275 31.29 22.72 10.43
CA VAL A 275 30.68 22.01 9.29
C VAL A 275 29.24 21.61 9.68
N PRO A 276 28.21 21.95 8.90
CA PRO A 276 26.88 21.38 9.08
C PRO A 276 26.92 19.91 8.63
N GLY A 277 26.50 18.98 9.50
CA GLY A 277 26.61 17.56 9.25
C GLY A 277 26.15 16.74 10.45
N THR A 278 24.87 16.90 10.82
CA THR A 278 24.24 16.20 11.95
C THR A 278 22.85 15.74 11.56
N ASP A 279 22.71 14.47 11.17
CA ASP A 279 21.49 13.66 11.22
C ASP A 279 20.18 14.21 10.55
N GLU A 280 20.22 15.29 9.75
CA GLU A 280 19.03 15.92 9.11
C GLU A 280 18.63 15.38 7.72
N ASP A 281 19.43 14.51 7.10
CA ASP A 281 19.35 14.22 5.66
C ASP A 281 18.20 13.30 5.17
N CYS A 282 17.17 13.07 5.99
CA CYS A 282 15.90 12.50 5.53
C CYS A 282 14.68 13.22 6.12
N PRO A 283 13.70 13.65 5.29
CA PRO A 283 12.44 14.17 5.81
C PRO A 283 11.69 13.09 6.62
N LEU A 284 11.17 13.47 7.79
CA LEU A 284 10.34 12.60 8.61
C LEU A 284 8.98 12.36 7.93
N ALA A 285 8.62 11.11 7.69
CA ALA A 285 7.31 10.77 7.15
C ALA A 285 6.18 11.16 8.11
N LYS A 286 5.08 11.72 7.59
CA LYS A 286 3.90 12.14 8.37
C LYS A 286 2.64 11.56 7.76
N ALA A 287 1.80 10.94 8.59
CA ALA A 287 0.47 10.52 8.17
C ALA A 287 -0.39 11.77 7.85
N PRO A 288 -1.31 11.67 6.88
CA PRO A 288 -2.33 12.69 6.65
C PRO A 288 -3.19 12.89 7.90
N THR A 289 -3.52 14.13 8.23
CA THR A 289 -4.51 14.40 9.28
C THR A 289 -5.92 14.15 8.76
N ASP A 290 -6.88 13.87 9.65
CA ASP A 290 -8.28 13.70 9.24
C ASP A 290 -8.85 14.97 8.56
N GLN A 291 -8.33 16.16 8.91
CA GLN A 291 -8.65 17.42 8.22
C GLN A 291 -8.10 17.46 6.79
N GLN A 292 -6.88 16.96 6.56
CA GLN A 292 -6.33 16.85 5.20
C GLN A 292 -7.14 15.86 4.37
N ILE A 293 -7.46 14.69 4.94
CA ILE A 293 -8.30 13.65 4.30
C ILE A 293 -9.66 14.24 3.89
N ALA A 294 -10.36 14.91 4.81
CA ALA A 294 -11.63 15.56 4.53
C ALA A 294 -11.53 16.65 3.45
N ALA A 295 -10.47 17.48 3.48
CA ALA A 295 -10.26 18.54 2.48
C ALA A 295 -9.87 18.01 1.10
N GLY A 296 -9.18 16.86 1.01
CA GLY A 296 -8.82 16.24 -0.26
C GLY A 296 -9.87 15.29 -0.83
N ALA A 297 -10.88 14.88 -0.06
CA ALA A 297 -11.95 13.99 -0.53
C ALA A 297 -12.65 14.52 -1.79
N VAL A 298 -12.89 15.84 -1.87
CA VAL A 298 -13.51 16.51 -3.04
C VAL A 298 -12.62 16.58 -4.29
N LYS A 299 -11.35 16.17 -4.19
CA LYS A 299 -10.40 16.06 -5.31
C LYS A 299 -10.04 14.61 -5.64
N SER A 300 -10.48 13.66 -4.82
CA SER A 300 -10.25 12.25 -5.08
C SER A 300 -11.23 11.77 -6.16
N SER A 301 -10.74 10.97 -7.11
CA SER A 301 -11.57 10.29 -8.12
C SER A 301 -11.92 8.85 -7.67
N VAL A 302 -11.76 8.59 -6.37
CA VAL A 302 -12.06 7.33 -5.72
C VAL A 302 -13.40 7.46 -5.04
N GLU A 303 -14.30 6.52 -5.29
CA GLU A 303 -15.63 6.56 -4.71
C GLU A 303 -15.62 6.16 -3.23
N HIS A 304 -15.88 7.14 -2.35
CA HIS A 304 -15.92 6.93 -0.90
C HIS A 304 -17.32 6.52 -0.40
N HIS A 305 -18.38 6.67 -1.19
CA HIS A 305 -19.78 6.60 -0.71
C HIS A 305 -20.81 5.92 -1.66
N GLY A 306 -20.42 4.88 -2.41
CA GLY A 306 -21.39 3.90 -2.94
C GLY A 306 -22.41 4.39 -3.99
N HIS A 307 -22.13 5.52 -4.65
CA HIS A 307 -22.90 6.02 -5.78
C HIS A 307 -21.95 6.32 -6.95
N GLY A 308 -21.27 5.28 -7.44
CA GLY A 308 -20.49 5.39 -8.65
C GLY A 308 -21.39 5.72 -9.84
N ASP A 309 -20.89 6.56 -10.74
CA ASP A 309 -21.17 6.34 -12.15
C ASP A 309 -20.51 5.03 -12.60
N ASP A 310 -21.09 4.37 -13.60
CA ASP A 310 -20.60 3.07 -14.12
C ASP A 310 -19.30 3.24 -14.97
N ASP A 311 -18.44 4.19 -14.60
CA ASP A 311 -17.30 4.63 -15.39
C ASP A 311 -16.06 3.77 -15.07
N ALA A 312 -15.88 2.71 -15.86
CA ALA A 312 -14.75 1.79 -15.79
C ALA A 312 -13.34 2.45 -15.86
N LYS A 313 -13.26 3.76 -16.14
CA LYS A 313 -12.03 4.56 -16.16
C LYS A 313 -11.54 4.98 -14.78
N THR A 314 -12.38 4.96 -13.74
CA THR A 314 -12.01 5.42 -12.39
C THR A 314 -11.12 4.43 -11.64
N ASN A 315 -11.27 3.12 -11.92
CA ASN A 315 -10.67 2.04 -11.12
C ASN A 315 -9.98 0.90 -11.91
N ALA A 316 -9.91 0.94 -13.26
CA ALA A 316 -9.31 -0.14 -14.05
C ALA A 316 -8.20 0.33 -15.01
N GLY A 317 -6.95 0.25 -14.57
CA GLY A 317 -5.78 0.15 -15.45
C GLY A 317 -5.47 -1.32 -15.71
N ASN A 318 -5.93 -1.87 -16.84
CA ASN A 318 -5.90 -3.32 -17.11
C ASN A 318 -4.49 -3.95 -17.03
N ALA A 319 -4.30 -4.87 -16.07
CA ALA A 319 -3.43 -6.03 -16.25
C ALA A 319 -4.26 -7.15 -16.93
N ALA A 320 -4.29 -7.18 -18.26
CA ALA A 320 -5.01 -8.21 -18.99
C ALA A 320 -4.21 -9.53 -19.03
N ALA A 321 -4.73 -10.57 -18.40
CA ALA A 321 -4.28 -11.96 -18.58
C ALA A 321 -5.46 -12.83 -19.05
N PRO A 322 -5.24 -13.88 -19.88
CA PRO A 322 -6.33 -14.53 -20.60
C PRO A 322 -7.22 -15.41 -19.72
N LEU A 323 -8.53 -15.35 -19.98
CA LEU A 323 -9.52 -16.26 -19.39
C LEU A 323 -9.30 -17.69 -19.90
N LEU A 324 -9.04 -18.62 -18.99
CA LEU A 324 -9.28 -20.05 -19.21
C LEU A 324 -10.41 -20.49 -18.27
N ALA A 325 -11.55 -20.80 -18.86
CA ALA A 325 -12.72 -21.27 -18.12
C ALA A 325 -12.59 -22.76 -17.78
N SER A 326 -12.92 -23.12 -16.55
CA SER A 326 -13.25 -24.50 -16.16
C SER A 326 -14.29 -24.44 -15.04
N GLU A 327 -15.54 -24.79 -15.36
CA GLU A 327 -16.64 -24.82 -14.40
C GLU A 327 -16.64 -26.14 -13.62
N ALA A 328 -16.90 -26.07 -12.32
CA ALA A 328 -17.32 -27.21 -11.51
C ALA A 328 -18.35 -26.73 -10.47
N PRO A 329 -19.53 -27.38 -10.33
CA PRO A 329 -20.59 -26.90 -9.45
C PRO A 329 -20.35 -27.32 -7.99
N VAL A 330 -20.59 -26.40 -7.05
CA VAL A 330 -20.60 -26.69 -5.61
C VAL A 330 -21.98 -26.37 -5.03
N THR A 331 -22.61 -27.35 -4.40
CA THR A 331 -23.93 -27.21 -3.77
C THR A 331 -23.84 -26.50 -2.41
N PRO A 332 -24.70 -25.50 -2.11
CA PRO A 332 -24.72 -24.88 -0.78
C PRO A 332 -25.24 -25.84 0.30
N LYS A 333 -24.72 -25.69 1.53
CA LYS A 333 -25.35 -26.21 2.76
C LYS A 333 -25.68 -25.05 3.69
N ASP A 334 -26.72 -25.24 4.49
CA ASP A 334 -27.38 -24.23 5.28
C ASP A 334 -26.47 -23.56 6.33
N GLY A 335 -26.63 -22.23 6.48
CA GLY A 335 -26.01 -21.44 7.52
C GLY A 335 -26.90 -20.22 7.83
N ASN A 336 -27.23 -20.02 9.11
CA ASN A 336 -28.12 -18.96 9.54
C ASN A 336 -27.60 -17.56 9.18
N LEU A 337 -28.51 -16.70 8.74
CA LEU A 337 -28.21 -15.30 8.45
C LEU A 337 -27.92 -14.53 9.75
N ALA A 338 -26.85 -13.72 9.71
CA ALA A 338 -26.42 -12.93 10.84
C ALA A 338 -27.34 -11.74 11.11
N GLU A 339 -27.67 -11.54 12.38
CA GLU A 339 -28.42 -10.41 12.90
C GLU A 339 -27.49 -9.18 13.01
N THR A 340 -27.70 -8.16 12.17
CA THR A 340 -27.02 -6.86 12.31
C THR A 340 -27.99 -5.83 12.86
N GLY A 341 -27.63 -5.24 14.01
CA GLY A 341 -28.53 -4.38 14.78
C GLY A 341 -29.11 -3.19 14.00
N GLY A 342 -30.44 -3.14 13.95
CA GLY A 342 -31.23 -1.99 13.49
C GLY A 342 -32.10 -1.45 14.63
N ASN A 343 -32.34 -0.14 14.61
CA ASN A 343 -32.99 0.61 15.68
C ASN A 343 -34.51 0.31 15.84
N SER A 344 -35.01 0.52 17.06
CA SER A 344 -36.32 0.09 17.54
C SER A 344 -37.52 0.89 16.99
N ALA A 345 -37.86 0.74 15.71
CA ALA A 345 -39.06 1.36 15.13
C ALA A 345 -39.82 0.52 14.07
N THR A 346 -39.31 -0.64 13.62
CA THR A 346 -39.84 -1.28 12.39
C THR A 346 -40.07 -2.82 12.40
N PRO A 347 -40.75 -3.43 13.39
CA PRO A 347 -41.17 -4.84 13.28
C PRO A 347 -42.60 -5.08 12.76
N THR A 348 -43.44 -4.03 12.59
CA THR A 348 -44.89 -4.20 12.33
C THR A 348 -45.30 -4.44 10.87
N ILE A 349 -44.40 -4.30 9.90
CA ILE A 349 -44.74 -4.45 8.46
C ILE A 349 -44.24 -5.78 7.86
N ALA A 350 -43.28 -6.47 8.48
CA ALA A 350 -42.69 -7.70 7.93
C ALA A 350 -43.54 -8.98 8.09
N MET A 351 -44.58 -8.97 8.95
CA MET A 351 -45.42 -10.15 9.23
C MET A 351 -46.71 -10.25 8.40
N ALA A 352 -46.96 -9.31 7.47
CA ALA A 352 -48.16 -9.32 6.62
C ALA A 352 -47.96 -9.99 5.23
N GLY A 353 -46.71 -10.12 4.76
CA GLY A 353 -46.41 -10.56 3.39
C GLY A 353 -46.58 -12.06 3.13
N ALA A 354 -46.24 -12.90 4.10
CA ALA A 354 -46.20 -14.37 3.91
C ALA A 354 -47.61 -15.02 3.84
N GLY A 355 -48.62 -14.44 4.52
CA GLY A 355 -49.97 -15.02 4.57
C GLY A 355 -50.77 -14.87 3.26
N ALA A 356 -50.53 -13.82 2.48
CA ALA A 356 -51.32 -13.50 1.29
C ALA A 356 -51.09 -14.49 0.12
N LEU A 357 -49.88 -15.07 0.02
CA LEU A 357 -49.50 -15.94 -1.10
C LEU A 357 -50.06 -17.37 -1.00
N ALA A 358 -50.25 -17.89 0.22
CA ALA A 358 -50.81 -19.23 0.42
C ALA A 358 -52.31 -19.32 0.09
N VAL A 359 -53.09 -18.27 0.39
CA VAL A 359 -54.54 -18.26 0.18
C VAL A 359 -54.92 -18.12 -1.31
N GLY A 360 -54.12 -17.37 -2.09
CA GLY A 360 -54.38 -17.16 -3.52
C GLY A 360 -54.33 -18.44 -4.37
N ALA A 361 -53.46 -19.39 -4.03
CA ALA A 361 -53.33 -20.65 -4.77
C ALA A 361 -54.55 -21.57 -4.58
N ALA A 362 -55.11 -21.65 -3.37
CA ALA A 362 -56.25 -22.53 -3.07
C ALA A 362 -57.53 -22.12 -3.82
N ALA A 363 -57.80 -20.82 -3.94
CA ALA A 363 -58.99 -20.30 -4.61
C ALA A 363 -59.03 -20.67 -6.12
N LEU A 364 -57.88 -20.67 -6.80
CA LEU A 364 -57.78 -20.99 -8.22
C LEU A 364 -58.04 -22.48 -8.51
N PHE A 365 -57.57 -23.39 -7.66
CA PHE A 365 -57.83 -24.83 -7.82
C PHE A 365 -59.31 -25.20 -7.56
N VAL A 366 -59.98 -24.53 -6.62
CA VAL A 366 -61.43 -24.75 -6.37
C VAL A 366 -62.29 -24.21 -7.52
N ALA A 367 -61.94 -23.05 -8.09
CA ALA A 367 -62.65 -22.47 -9.23
C ALA A 367 -62.54 -23.34 -10.50
N ALA A 368 -61.38 -23.95 -10.74
CA ALA A 368 -61.16 -24.86 -11.87
C ALA A 368 -62.00 -26.15 -11.74
N ARG A 369 -62.08 -26.75 -10.54
CA ARG A 369 -62.90 -27.96 -10.32
C ARG A 369 -64.40 -27.71 -10.51
N ARG A 370 -64.93 -26.55 -10.09
CA ARG A 370 -66.37 -26.24 -10.24
C ARG A 370 -66.84 -26.14 -11.70
N ARG A 371 -65.99 -25.64 -12.62
CA ARG A 371 -66.35 -25.57 -14.06
C ARG A 371 -66.32 -26.92 -14.77
N SER A 372 -65.53 -27.88 -14.28
CA SER A 372 -65.46 -29.24 -14.85
C SER A 372 -66.68 -30.11 -14.52
N ALA A 373 -67.43 -29.80 -13.46
CA ALA A 373 -68.63 -30.53 -13.06
C ALA A 373 -69.91 -30.04 -13.79
N ALA A 374 -70.00 -28.74 -14.10
CA ALA A 374 -71.19 -28.16 -14.73
C ALA A 374 -71.35 -28.50 -16.23
N GLY A 375 -70.29 -28.99 -16.90
CA GLY A 375 -70.31 -29.33 -18.32
C GLY A 375 -70.75 -30.75 -18.66
N ARG A 376 -71.27 -31.53 -17.69
CA ARG A 376 -71.58 -32.96 -17.88
C ARG A 376 -72.99 -33.39 -17.44
N HIS A 377 -73.97 -32.50 -17.58
CA HIS A 377 -75.38 -32.88 -17.70
C HIS A 377 -76.02 -32.09 -18.84
N GLY A 378 -76.04 -32.69 -20.02
CA GLY A 378 -76.93 -32.27 -21.10
C GLY A 378 -77.96 -33.36 -21.34
N ARG A 379 -79.24 -33.00 -21.32
CA ARG A 379 -80.25 -33.48 -22.26
C ARG A 379 -81.45 -32.54 -22.27
#